data_AF-A0AB35KCI4-F1
#
_entry.id   AF-A0AB35KCI4-F1
#
_cell.length_a   1.000
_cell.length_b   1.000
_cell.length_c   1.000
_cell.angle_alpha   90.00
_cell.angle_beta   90.00
_cell.angle_gamma   90.00
#
_symmetry.space_group_name_H-M   'P 1'
#
loop_
_entity.id
_entity.type
_entity.pdbx_description
1 polymer ?
#
loop_
_entity_poly.entity_id
_entity_poly.type
_entity_poly.pdbx_seq_one_letter_code
_entity_poly.pdbx_strand_id
1 'polypeptide(L)'
;MSFGVFLLVAFVIVTIASFIWKYRGLIYFVGIVFLIWLFFKYFFVTLIIILGLVIAYFIRRVQENERTSSEADKAKQAHQEDVNAWRKEQERKYGPNWYQANRDEQKAEANKAKNNQATKLIDYDRRWDSTDPYIILGVREVSSFSEIKNQYKFLSKKYHPDVATEANSDAIMKKINWA
;
A
#
# COMPACT_ATOMS: atom_id res chain seq x y z
N MET A 1 -81.01 -30.07 39.70
CA MET A 1 -81.38 -28.96 38.79
C MET A 1 -82.67 -29.34 38.10
N SER A 2 -83.66 -28.45 38.03
CA SER A 2 -84.89 -28.72 37.29
C SER A 2 -84.63 -28.67 35.78
N PHE A 3 -85.38 -29.45 35.00
CA PHE A 3 -85.28 -29.51 33.55
C PHE A 3 -85.38 -28.12 32.87
N GLY A 4 -86.17 -27.21 33.45
CA GLY A 4 -86.28 -25.83 32.98
C GLY A 4 -84.98 -25.01 33.07
N VAL A 5 -84.15 -25.24 34.10
CA VAL A 5 -82.85 -24.56 34.23
C VAL A 5 -81.89 -25.04 33.15
N PHE A 6 -81.93 -26.34 32.82
CA PHE A 6 -81.09 -26.90 31.75
C PHE A 6 -81.43 -26.30 30.38
N LEU A 7 -82.72 -26.16 30.05
CA LEU A 7 -83.15 -25.54 28.80
C LEU A 7 -82.75 -24.06 28.70
N LEU A 8 -82.83 -23.33 29.82
CA LEU A 8 -82.41 -21.93 29.85
C LEU A 8 -80.90 -21.80 29.61
N VAL A 9 -80.08 -22.64 30.26
CA VAL A 9 -78.63 -22.66 30.03
C VAL A 9 -78.30 -23.02 28.59
N ALA A 10 -78.94 -24.04 28.02
CA ALA A 10 -78.73 -24.44 26.62
C ALA A 10 -79.09 -23.29 25.65
N PHE A 11 -80.21 -22.60 25.89
CA PHE A 11 -80.62 -21.45 25.08
C PHE A 11 -79.61 -20.29 25.15
N VAL A 12 -79.08 -19.99 26.34
CA VAL A 12 -78.06 -18.96 26.51
C VAL A 12 -76.76 -19.33 25.77
N ILE A 13 -76.32 -20.59 25.83
CA ILE A 13 -75.12 -21.03 25.12
C ILE A 13 -75.31 -20.90 23.60
N VAL A 14 -76.47 -21.31 23.07
CA VAL A 14 -76.77 -21.21 21.62
C VAL A 14 -76.83 -19.75 21.16
N THR A 15 -77.42 -18.85 21.94
CA THR A 15 -77.47 -17.42 21.59
C THR A 15 -76.08 -16.78 21.60
N ILE A 16 -75.22 -17.11 22.58
CA ILE A 16 -73.82 -16.67 22.62
C ILE A 16 -73.03 -17.23 21.44
N ALA A 17 -73.16 -18.53 21.13
CA ALA A 17 -72.44 -19.16 20.02
C ALA A 17 -72.84 -18.55 18.66
N SER A 18 -74.14 -18.31 18.46
CA SER A 18 -74.66 -17.68 17.24
C SER A 18 -74.20 -16.22 17.12
N PHE A 19 -74.13 -15.49 18.24
CA PHE A 19 -73.57 -14.14 18.30
C PHE A 19 -72.08 -14.14 17.91
N ILE A 20 -71.26 -15.03 18.50
CA ILE A 20 -69.84 -15.16 18.16
C ILE A 20 -69.66 -15.48 16.67
N TRP A 21 -70.47 -16.38 16.11
CA TRP A 21 -70.39 -16.72 14.69
C TRP A 21 -70.74 -15.55 13.78
N LYS A 22 -71.79 -14.79 14.13
CA LYS A 22 -72.23 -13.60 13.39
C LYS A 22 -71.17 -12.49 13.40
N TYR A 23 -70.48 -12.29 14.53
CA TYR A 23 -69.49 -11.23 14.71
C TYR A 23 -68.03 -11.69 14.55
N ARG A 24 -67.76 -12.93 14.12
CA ARG A 24 -66.40 -13.45 13.95
C ARG A 24 -65.49 -12.51 13.15
N GLY A 25 -66.01 -11.93 12.06
CA GLY A 25 -65.27 -10.98 11.23
C GLY A 25 -64.90 -9.69 11.96
N LEU A 26 -65.81 -9.18 12.80
CA LEU A 26 -65.56 -7.98 13.61
C LEU A 26 -64.51 -8.24 14.69
N ILE A 27 -64.55 -9.43 15.33
CA ILE A 27 -63.56 -9.83 16.34
C ILE A 27 -62.16 -9.89 15.70
N TYR A 28 -62.02 -10.50 14.52
CA TYR A 28 -60.75 -10.52 13.79
C TYR A 28 -60.29 -9.11 13.42
N PHE A 29 -61.19 -8.25 12.95
CA PHE A 29 -60.86 -6.87 12.59
C PHE A 29 -60.31 -6.09 13.80
N VAL A 30 -61.01 -6.16 14.94
CA VAL A 30 -60.55 -5.52 16.19
C VAL A 30 -59.21 -6.08 16.65
N GLY A 31 -59.03 -7.40 16.57
CA GLY A 31 -57.76 -8.05 16.90
C GLY A 31 -56.60 -7.58 16.01
N ILE A 32 -56.82 -7.47 14.70
CA ILE A 32 -55.80 -7.00 13.75
C ILE A 32 -55.45 -5.53 14.02
N VAL A 33 -56.43 -4.66 14.21
CA VAL A 33 -56.20 -3.25 14.54
C VAL A 33 -55.40 -3.12 15.84
N PHE A 34 -55.74 -3.92 16.85
CA PHE A 34 -55.00 -3.95 18.11
C PHE A 34 -53.56 -4.41 17.92
N LEU A 35 -53.32 -5.48 17.15
CA LEU A 35 -51.97 -5.96 16.85
C LEU A 35 -51.15 -4.94 16.07
N ILE A 36 -51.74 -4.24 15.11
CA ILE A 36 -51.08 -3.17 14.36
C ILE A 36 -50.70 -2.02 15.31
N TRP A 37 -51.61 -1.59 16.17
CA TRP A 37 -51.33 -0.55 17.16
C TRP A 37 -50.19 -0.94 18.10
N LEU A 38 -50.20 -2.19 18.56
CA LEU A 38 -49.16 -2.77 19.41
C LEU A 38 -47.82 -2.78 18.65
N PHE A 39 -47.81 -3.26 17.40
CA PHE A 39 -46.62 -3.24 16.55
C PHE A 39 -46.03 -1.84 16.41
N PHE A 40 -46.84 -0.83 16.05
CA PHE A 40 -46.35 0.54 15.91
C PHE A 40 -45.76 1.08 17.21
N LYS A 41 -46.43 0.82 18.35
CA LYS A 41 -45.95 1.28 19.66
C LYS A 41 -44.53 0.77 19.96
N TYR A 42 -44.26 -0.51 19.76
CA TYR A 42 -42.92 -1.06 20.01
C TYR A 42 -41.94 -0.70 18.89
N PHE A 43 -42.39 -0.65 17.64
CA PHE A 43 -41.56 -0.27 16.50
C PHE A 43 -40.93 1.12 16.71
N PHE A 44 -41.73 2.13 17.09
CA PHE A 44 -41.20 3.47 17.34
C PHE A 44 -40.22 3.52 18.52
N VAL A 45 -40.49 2.79 19.60
CA VAL A 45 -39.56 2.71 20.74
C VAL A 45 -38.22 2.10 20.31
N THR A 46 -38.24 1.00 19.57
CA THR A 46 -37.00 0.39 19.06
C THR A 46 -36.24 1.31 18.10
N LEU A 47 -36.96 2.03 17.24
CA LEU A 47 -36.36 2.99 16.30
C LEU A 47 -35.67 4.13 17.04
N ILE A 48 -36.29 4.69 18.07
CA ILE A 48 -35.70 5.74 18.91
C ILE A 48 -34.43 5.24 19.60
N ILE A 49 -34.43 4.01 20.13
CA ILE A 49 -33.26 3.41 20.78
C ILE A 49 -32.10 3.25 19.77
N ILE A 50 -32.39 2.69 18.59
CA ILE A 50 -31.39 2.51 17.53
C ILE A 50 -30.83 3.87 17.09
N LEU A 51 -31.69 4.86 16.89
CA LEU A 51 -31.27 6.21 16.50
C LEU A 51 -30.36 6.84 17.56
N GLY A 52 -30.70 6.69 18.84
CA GLY A 52 -29.88 7.15 19.96
C GLY A 52 -28.50 6.48 19.99
N LEU A 53 -28.42 5.17 19.73
CA LEU A 53 -27.15 4.44 19.64
C LEU A 53 -26.31 4.92 18.45
N VAL A 54 -26.92 5.16 17.29
CA VAL A 54 -26.23 5.69 16.10
C VAL A 54 -25.68 7.08 16.36
N ILE A 55 -26.47 7.97 16.99
CA ILE A 55 -26.02 9.33 17.34
C ILE A 55 -24.86 9.25 18.34
N ALA A 56 -24.98 8.44 19.39
CA ALA A 56 -23.90 8.26 20.38
C ALA A 56 -22.62 7.70 19.76
N TYR A 57 -22.76 6.72 18.85
CA TYR A 57 -21.64 6.18 18.08
C TYR A 57 -20.99 7.26 17.21
N PHE A 58 -21.79 8.08 16.54
CA PHE A 58 -21.28 9.16 15.69
C PHE A 58 -20.52 10.22 16.50
N ILE A 59 -21.07 10.67 17.63
CA ILE A 59 -20.41 11.62 18.53
C ILE A 59 -19.06 11.07 19.01
N ARG A 60 -19.04 9.80 19.46
CA ARG A 60 -17.81 9.14 19.90
C ARG A 60 -16.76 9.07 18.79
N ARG A 61 -17.18 8.74 17.56
CA ARG A 61 -16.30 8.64 16.40
C ARG A 61 -15.70 9.99 15.99
N VAL A 62 -16.50 11.06 16.02
CA VAL A 62 -16.03 12.41 15.71
C VAL A 62 -14.97 12.85 16.74
N GLN A 63 -15.22 12.63 18.02
CA GLN A 63 -14.30 13.05 19.09
C GLN A 63 -12.96 12.30 19.03
N GLU A 64 -12.96 11.03 18.61
CA GLU A 64 -11.73 10.24 18.43
C GLU A 64 -10.87 10.76 17.28
N ASN A 65 -11.49 11.14 16.16
CA ASN A 65 -10.78 11.72 15.02
C ASN A 65 -10.11 13.06 15.37
N GLU A 66 -10.76 13.93 16.14
CA GLU A 66 -10.18 15.21 16.56
C GLU A 66 -8.93 15.06 17.43
N ARG A 67 -8.93 14.07 18.33
CA ARG A 67 -7.76 13.78 19.19
C ARG A 67 -6.56 13.32 18.37
N THR A 68 -6.78 12.40 17.43
CA THR A 68 -5.69 11.90 16.57
C THR A 68 -5.12 12.98 15.65
N SER A 69 -5.96 13.89 15.13
CA SER A 69 -5.49 15.03 14.34
C SER A 69 -4.66 15.99 15.18
N SER A 70 -5.13 16.33 16.38
CA SER A 70 -4.40 17.24 17.28
C SER A 70 -3.04 16.68 17.70
N GLU A 71 -2.96 15.37 17.98
CA GLU A 71 -1.70 14.71 18.33
C GLU A 71 -0.74 14.65 17.12
N ALA A 72 -1.26 14.34 15.94
CA ALA A 72 -0.47 14.36 14.70
C ALA A 72 0.08 15.76 14.38
N ASP A 73 -0.71 16.82 14.60
CA ASP A 73 -0.27 18.19 14.35
C ASP A 73 0.78 18.64 15.37
N LYS A 74 0.65 18.26 16.65
CA LYS A 74 1.69 18.47 17.67
C LYS A 74 2.98 17.73 17.32
N ALA A 75 2.89 16.49 16.86
CA ALA A 75 4.05 15.71 16.43
C ALA A 75 4.75 16.35 15.22
N LYS A 76 4.00 16.88 14.26
CA LYS A 76 4.56 17.63 13.13
C LYS A 76 5.25 18.91 13.58
N GLN A 77 4.65 19.65 14.52
CA GLN A 77 5.27 20.86 15.08
C GLN A 77 6.58 20.55 15.80
N ALA A 78 6.60 19.56 16.69
CA ALA A 78 7.81 19.13 17.39
C ALA A 78 8.90 18.69 16.41
N HIS A 79 8.55 17.90 15.39
CA HIS A 79 9.49 17.49 14.36
C HIS A 79 10.03 18.70 13.57
N GLN A 80 9.19 19.67 13.26
CA GLN A 80 9.60 20.88 12.55
C GLN A 80 10.56 21.73 13.41
N GLU A 81 10.32 21.82 14.72
CA GLU A 81 11.20 22.50 15.67
C GLU A 81 12.58 21.82 15.74
N ASP A 82 12.62 20.49 15.85
CA ASP A 82 13.87 19.72 15.86
C ASP A 82 14.66 19.91 14.56
N VAL A 83 13.99 19.86 13.40
CA VAL A 83 14.61 20.10 12.09
C VAL A 83 15.16 21.53 11.99
N ASN A 84 14.42 22.52 12.51
CA ASN A 84 14.87 23.91 12.51
C ASN A 84 16.07 24.10 13.46
N ALA A 85 16.06 23.45 14.63
CA ALA A 85 17.17 23.48 15.59
C ALA A 85 18.43 22.84 15.00
N TRP A 86 18.30 21.66 14.38
CA TRP A 86 19.39 21.01 13.68
C TRP A 86 19.93 21.87 12.53
N ARG A 87 19.06 22.49 11.72
CA ARG A 87 19.47 23.40 10.64
C ARG A 87 20.32 24.55 11.16
N LYS A 88 19.88 25.20 12.24
CA LYS A 88 20.59 26.32 12.87
C LYS A 88 21.96 25.90 13.40
N GLU A 89 22.07 24.69 13.94
CA GLU A 89 23.35 24.12 14.38
C GLU A 89 24.29 23.87 13.20
N GLN A 90 23.79 23.33 12.08
CA GLN A 90 24.62 23.17 10.88
C GLN A 90 25.09 24.52 10.31
N GLU A 91 24.24 25.54 10.31
CA GLU A 91 24.60 26.90 9.90
C GLU A 91 25.68 27.49 10.80
N ARG A 92 25.65 27.23 12.12
CA ARG A 92 26.74 27.62 13.04
C ARG A 92 28.05 26.92 12.72
N LYS A 93 28.00 25.64 12.38
CA LYS A 93 29.18 24.80 12.20
C LYS A 93 29.85 24.99 10.84
N TYR A 94 29.07 25.14 9.78
CA TYR A 94 29.56 25.12 8.39
C TYR A 94 29.25 26.41 7.61
N GLY A 95 28.55 27.38 8.23
CA GLY A 95 28.18 28.65 7.60
C GLY A 95 26.93 28.57 6.71
N PRO A 96 26.35 29.71 6.30
CA PRO A 96 25.03 29.78 5.67
C PRO A 96 24.90 29.05 4.32
N ASN A 97 25.99 28.78 3.61
CA ASN A 97 25.98 28.14 2.29
C ASN A 97 26.34 26.64 2.32
N TRP A 98 26.41 26.02 3.49
CA TRP A 98 26.89 24.64 3.64
C TRP A 98 26.07 23.62 2.83
N TYR A 99 24.76 23.82 2.70
CA TYR A 99 23.88 22.96 1.88
C TYR A 99 24.28 22.98 0.40
N GLN A 100 24.60 24.15 -0.11
CA GLN A 100 24.97 24.35 -1.51
C GLN A 100 26.36 23.77 -1.78
N ALA A 101 27.30 24.01 -0.87
CA ALA A 101 28.63 23.42 -0.91
C ALA A 101 28.59 21.88 -0.94
N ASN A 102 27.84 21.25 -0.03
CA ASN A 102 27.70 19.79 0.02
C ASN A 102 27.06 19.21 -1.26
N ARG A 103 26.04 19.89 -1.80
CA ARG A 103 25.39 19.47 -3.04
C ARG A 103 26.34 19.55 -4.23
N ASP A 104 27.10 20.63 -4.33
CA ASP A 104 28.04 20.85 -5.42
C ASP A 104 29.22 19.88 -5.33
N GLU A 105 29.69 19.56 -4.12
CA GLU A 105 30.68 18.51 -3.87
C GLU A 105 30.19 17.13 -4.31
N GLN A 106 28.99 16.71 -3.89
CA GLN A 106 28.40 15.43 -4.34
C GLN A 106 28.23 15.37 -5.86
N LYS A 107 27.83 16.49 -6.47
CA LYS A 107 27.67 16.59 -7.93
C LYS A 107 29.04 16.53 -8.62
N ALA A 108 30.06 17.16 -8.06
CA ALA A 108 31.43 17.09 -8.57
C ALA A 108 32.02 15.67 -8.46
N GLU A 109 31.76 14.96 -7.36
CA GLU A 109 32.14 13.56 -7.18
C GLU A 109 31.43 12.63 -8.16
N ALA A 110 30.11 12.80 -8.32
CA ALA A 110 29.33 12.04 -9.30
C ALA A 110 29.83 12.31 -10.73
N ASN A 111 30.17 13.56 -11.06
CA ASN A 111 30.75 13.92 -12.35
C ASN A 111 32.16 13.34 -12.53
N LYS A 112 33.01 13.32 -11.50
CA LYS A 112 34.32 12.63 -11.53
C LYS A 112 34.15 11.14 -11.77
N ALA A 113 33.20 10.48 -11.08
CA ALA A 113 32.92 9.07 -11.26
C ALA A 113 32.43 8.75 -12.69
N LYS A 114 31.51 9.59 -13.22
CA LYS A 114 31.01 9.47 -14.59
C LYS A 114 32.09 9.71 -15.65
N ASN A 115 32.97 10.69 -15.42
CA ASN A 115 34.10 10.95 -16.30
C ASN A 115 35.13 9.81 -16.25
N ASN A 116 35.43 9.24 -15.09
CA ASN A 116 36.31 8.07 -14.98
C ASN A 116 35.73 6.83 -15.67
N GLN A 117 34.40 6.65 -15.65
CA GLN A 117 33.73 5.61 -16.44
C GLN A 117 33.80 5.90 -17.94
N ALA A 118 33.61 7.16 -18.36
CA ALA A 118 33.73 7.57 -19.76
C ALA A 118 35.17 7.40 -20.29
N THR A 119 36.19 7.73 -19.50
CA THR A 119 37.61 7.53 -19.85
C THR A 119 37.93 6.04 -20.00
N LYS A 120 37.31 5.15 -19.22
CA LYS A 120 37.43 3.69 -19.40
C LYS A 120 36.76 3.15 -20.66
N LEU A 121 35.80 3.87 -21.24
CA LEU A 121 35.09 3.47 -22.47
C LEU A 121 35.77 3.98 -23.75
N ILE A 122 36.56 5.07 -23.67
CA ILE A 122 37.33 5.63 -24.80
C ILE A 122 38.52 4.74 -25.20
N ASP A 123 38.96 3.82 -24.33
CA ASP A 123 40.06 2.89 -24.59
C ASP A 123 39.64 1.59 -25.31
N TYR A 124 38.45 1.54 -25.92
CA TYR A 124 38.03 0.35 -26.69
C TYR A 124 38.74 0.24 -28.04
N ASP A 125 39.08 1.36 -28.67
CA ASP A 125 39.76 1.39 -29.97
C ASP A 125 41.27 1.13 -29.88
N ARG A 126 41.89 1.36 -28.72
CA ARG A 126 43.32 1.08 -28.43
C ARG A 126 43.55 -0.10 -27.50
N ARG A 127 42.47 -0.81 -27.17
CA ARG A 127 42.50 -1.98 -26.28
C ARG A 127 43.54 -3.03 -26.68
N TRP A 128 43.77 -3.19 -27.99
CA TRP A 128 44.72 -4.16 -28.54
C TRP A 128 46.18 -3.70 -28.44
N ASP A 129 46.41 -2.41 -28.19
CA ASP A 129 47.72 -1.79 -27.95
C ASP A 129 48.12 -1.84 -26.47
N SER A 130 47.16 -2.15 -25.58
CA SER A 130 47.42 -2.29 -24.14
C SER A 130 48.25 -3.53 -23.82
N THR A 131 49.12 -3.40 -22.82
CA THR A 131 49.90 -4.51 -22.23
C THR A 131 49.19 -5.11 -21.01
N ASP A 132 48.06 -4.54 -20.58
CA ASP A 132 47.31 -5.04 -19.43
C ASP A 132 46.30 -6.11 -19.85
N PRO A 133 46.38 -7.35 -19.32
CA PRO A 133 45.46 -8.43 -19.67
C PRO A 133 43.99 -8.12 -19.30
N TYR A 134 43.74 -7.38 -18.22
CA TYR A 134 42.38 -7.03 -17.80
C TYR A 134 41.73 -6.03 -18.77
N ILE A 135 42.54 -5.10 -19.31
CA ILE A 135 42.08 -4.17 -20.35
C ILE A 135 41.87 -4.92 -21.67
N ILE A 136 42.80 -5.80 -22.07
CA ILE A 136 42.69 -6.64 -23.27
C ILE A 136 41.46 -7.56 -23.21
N LEU A 137 41.08 -8.08 -22.04
CA LEU A 137 39.85 -8.85 -21.84
C LEU A 137 38.62 -7.98 -21.56
N GLY A 138 38.80 -6.70 -21.22
CA GLY A 138 37.71 -5.77 -20.94
C GLY A 138 36.98 -6.12 -19.64
N VAL A 139 37.71 -6.65 -18.67
CA VAL A 139 37.23 -7.03 -17.34
C VAL A 139 37.90 -6.15 -16.28
N ARG A 140 37.43 -6.22 -15.03
CA ARG A 140 38.06 -5.50 -13.92
C ARG A 140 39.11 -6.41 -13.29
N GLU A 141 40.14 -5.83 -12.67
CA GLU A 141 41.13 -6.58 -11.85
C GLU A 141 40.49 -7.38 -10.71
N VAL A 142 39.32 -6.94 -10.24
CA VAL A 142 38.53 -7.60 -9.19
C VAL A 142 37.51 -8.60 -9.74
N SER A 143 37.44 -8.81 -11.06
CA SER A 143 36.49 -9.74 -11.68
C SER A 143 36.84 -11.19 -11.34
N SER A 144 35.81 -12.02 -11.20
CA SER A 144 35.99 -13.44 -10.82
C SER A 144 36.57 -14.27 -11.97
N PHE A 145 37.19 -15.42 -11.67
CA PHE A 145 37.69 -16.35 -12.69
C PHE A 145 36.62 -16.78 -13.71
N SER A 146 35.38 -16.95 -13.26
CA SER A 146 34.24 -17.29 -14.14
C SER A 146 33.96 -16.17 -15.16
N GLU A 147 34.02 -14.92 -14.71
CA GLU A 147 33.79 -13.73 -15.53
C GLU A 147 34.90 -13.56 -16.58
N ILE A 148 36.16 -13.74 -16.18
CA ILE A 148 37.33 -13.74 -17.07
C ILE A 148 37.18 -14.82 -18.15
N LYS A 149 36.85 -16.05 -17.76
CA LYS A 149 36.67 -17.18 -18.68
C LYS A 149 35.55 -16.96 -19.69
N ASN A 150 34.42 -16.41 -19.24
CA ASN A 150 33.28 -16.14 -20.12
C ASN A 150 33.62 -15.04 -21.14
N GLN A 151 34.34 -14.01 -20.70
CA GLN A 151 34.75 -12.92 -21.56
C GLN A 151 35.80 -13.35 -22.59
N TYR A 152 36.78 -14.14 -22.17
CA TYR A 152 37.72 -14.80 -23.08
C TYR A 152 36.99 -15.62 -24.16
N LYS A 153 36.01 -16.45 -23.76
CA LYS A 153 35.22 -17.28 -24.68
C LYS A 153 34.41 -16.45 -25.68
N PHE A 154 33.87 -15.32 -25.23
CA PHE A 154 33.14 -14.40 -26.09
C PHE A 154 34.05 -13.75 -27.15
N LEU A 155 35.20 -13.21 -26.72
CA LEU A 155 36.16 -12.57 -27.62
C LEU A 155 36.79 -13.57 -28.59
N SER A 156 37.13 -14.77 -28.11
CA SER A 156 37.68 -15.85 -28.93
C SER A 156 36.74 -16.27 -30.04
N LYS A 157 35.43 -16.31 -29.78
CA LYS A 157 34.43 -16.61 -30.83
C LYS A 157 34.29 -15.47 -31.83
N LYS A 158 34.43 -14.23 -31.38
CA LYS A 158 34.26 -13.04 -32.22
C LYS A 158 35.44 -12.84 -33.17
N TYR A 159 36.67 -13.03 -32.67
CA TYR A 159 37.90 -12.77 -33.41
C TYR A 159 38.63 -14.04 -33.86
N HIS A 160 37.97 -15.21 -33.85
CA HIS A 160 38.56 -16.45 -34.35
C HIS A 160 38.97 -16.29 -35.81
N PRO A 161 40.20 -16.67 -36.22
CA PRO A 161 40.67 -16.49 -37.60
C PRO A 161 39.76 -17.19 -38.63
N ASP A 162 39.12 -18.30 -38.25
CA ASP A 162 38.21 -19.05 -39.13
C ASP A 162 36.83 -18.38 -39.32
N VAL A 163 36.45 -17.44 -38.46
CA VAL A 163 35.08 -16.86 -38.42
C VAL A 163 35.09 -15.35 -38.66
N ALA A 164 36.16 -14.67 -38.27
CA ALA A 164 36.27 -13.23 -38.36
C ALA A 164 36.63 -12.77 -39.77
N THR A 165 35.89 -11.80 -40.31
CA THR A 165 36.15 -11.16 -41.60
C THR A 165 37.14 -10.00 -41.52
N GLU A 166 37.65 -9.68 -40.33
CA GLU A 166 38.57 -8.56 -40.10
C GLU A 166 40.03 -8.96 -40.37
N ALA A 167 40.77 -8.14 -41.12
CA ALA A 167 42.16 -8.40 -41.49
C ALA A 167 43.13 -8.51 -40.29
N ASN A 168 42.79 -7.89 -39.16
CA ASN A 168 43.61 -7.89 -37.94
C ASN A 168 43.16 -8.94 -36.90
N SER A 169 42.21 -9.81 -37.26
CA SER A 169 41.63 -10.81 -36.35
C SER A 169 42.67 -11.76 -35.75
N ASP A 170 43.64 -12.25 -36.53
CA ASP A 170 44.72 -13.11 -36.06
C ASP A 170 45.61 -12.43 -35.00
N ALA A 171 45.98 -11.16 -35.23
CA ALA A 171 46.76 -10.38 -34.28
C ALA A 171 46.00 -10.12 -32.97
N ILE A 172 44.70 -9.81 -33.09
CA ILE A 172 43.79 -9.61 -31.95
C ILE A 172 43.62 -10.92 -31.16
N MET A 173 43.45 -12.05 -31.84
CA MET A 173 43.30 -13.37 -31.22
C MET A 173 44.57 -13.80 -30.46
N LYS A 174 45.75 -13.52 -31.01
CA LYS A 174 47.04 -13.73 -30.32
C LYS A 174 47.13 -12.93 -29.02
N LYS A 175 46.67 -11.69 -29.02
CA LYS A 175 46.62 -10.85 -27.82
C LYS A 175 45.63 -11.39 -26.78
N ILE A 176 44.44 -11.84 -27.21
CA ILE A 176 43.43 -12.45 -26.33
C ILE A 176 43.94 -13.75 -25.71
N ASN A 177 44.69 -14.57 -26.45
CA ASN A 177 45.25 -15.83 -25.94
C ASN A 177 46.43 -15.62 -24.97
N TRP A 178 47.14 -14.51 -25.08
CA TRP A 178 48.22 -14.15 -24.16
C TRP A 178 47.69 -13.59 -22.83
N ALA A 179 46.58 -12.85 -22.88
CA ALA A 179 45.95 -12.19 -21.73
C ALA A 179 45.23 -13.18 -20.80
#